data_AF-O28637-F1
#
_entry.id   AF-O28637-F1
#
_cell.length_a   1.000
_cell.length_b   1.000
_cell.length_c   1.000
_cell.angle_alpha   90.00
_cell.angle_beta   90.00
_cell.angle_gamma   90.00
#
_symmetry.space_group_name_H-M   'P 1'
#
loop_
_entity.id
_entity.type
_entity.pdbx_description
1 polymer ?
#
loop_
_entity_poly.entity_id
_entity_poly.type
_entity_poly.pdbx_seq_one_letter_code
_entity_poly.pdbx_strand_id
1 'polypeptide(L)'
;MEKLAAKVLENFDFLKKLLRDRAECGESEITIYDDPVTIVVKRDRIDFFINEEYHGSVGVGFNTLSDEIREEARLWLEGLAGMKFKRYAVRR
;
A
#
# COMPACT_ATOMS: atom_id res chain seq x y z
N MET A 1 5.52 -10.85 0.21
CA MET A 1 4.83 -9.58 0.51
C MET A 1 5.79 -8.49 0.96
N GLU A 2 6.69 -8.73 1.91
CA GLU A 2 7.68 -7.73 2.40
C GLU A 2 8.46 -7.01 1.29
N LYS A 3 8.92 -7.72 0.25
CA LYS A 3 9.59 -7.09 -0.92
C LYS A 3 8.68 -6.14 -1.70
N LEU A 4 7.38 -6.41 -1.75
CA LEU A 4 6.41 -5.51 -2.38
C LEU A 4 6.15 -4.31 -1.47
N ALA A 5 5.96 -4.54 -0.17
CA ALA A 5 5.81 -3.47 0.82
C ALA A 5 7.01 -2.52 0.80
N ALA A 6 8.24 -3.03 0.80
CA ALA A 6 9.44 -2.22 0.68
C ALA A 6 9.40 -1.32 -0.57
N LYS A 7 9.02 -1.86 -1.73
CA LYS A 7 8.85 -1.06 -2.96
C LYS A 7 7.76 0.00 -2.82
N VAL A 8 6.63 -0.30 -2.18
CA VAL A 8 5.55 0.67 -1.95
C VAL A 8 6.07 1.80 -1.05
N LEU A 9 6.71 1.46 0.07
CA LEU A 9 7.22 2.41 1.07
C LEU A 9 8.34 3.30 0.53
N GLU A 10 9.30 2.75 -0.24
CA GLU A 10 10.33 3.53 -0.94
C GLU A 10 9.73 4.58 -1.89
N ASN A 11 8.48 4.37 -2.32
CA ASN A 11 7.78 5.22 -3.28
C ASN A 11 6.67 6.05 -2.66
N PHE A 12 6.63 6.13 -1.33
CA PHE A 12 5.57 6.82 -0.60
C PHE A 12 5.25 8.21 -1.16
N ASP A 13 6.26 9.08 -1.34
CA ASP A 13 6.02 10.45 -1.81
C ASP A 13 5.52 10.52 -3.26
N PHE A 14 5.88 9.54 -4.08
CA PHE A 14 5.35 9.41 -5.43
C PHE A 14 3.91 8.89 -5.41
N LEU A 15 3.63 7.86 -4.62
CA LEU A 15 2.29 7.31 -4.43
C LEU A 15 1.34 8.37 -3.90
N LYS A 16 1.76 9.16 -2.92
CA LYS A 16 0.98 10.28 -2.36
C LYS A 16 0.56 11.30 -3.43
N LYS A 17 1.45 11.59 -4.38
CA LYS A 17 1.15 12.47 -5.52
C LYS A 17 0.19 11.83 -6.51
N LEU A 18 0.36 10.53 -6.77
CA LEU A 18 -0.44 9.78 -7.74
C LEU A 18 -1.87 9.51 -7.26
N LEU A 19 -2.03 9.31 -5.95
CA LEU A 19 -3.29 8.93 -5.30
C LEU A 19 -4.05 10.12 -4.70
N ARG A 20 -3.56 11.36 -4.86
CA ARG A 20 -4.13 12.56 -4.23
C ARG A 20 -5.64 12.75 -4.48
N ASP A 21 -6.13 12.31 -5.65
CA ASP A 21 -7.54 12.44 -6.03
C ASP A 21 -8.36 11.17 -5.73
N ARG A 22 -7.73 10.12 -5.18
CA ARG A 22 -8.34 8.78 -4.95
C ARG A 22 -8.14 8.25 -3.54
N ALA A 23 -7.42 8.97 -2.71
CA ALA A 23 -7.02 8.56 -1.36
C ALA A 23 -6.95 9.79 -0.47
N GLU A 24 -7.13 9.58 0.83
CA GLU A 24 -6.88 10.62 1.82
C GLU A 24 -5.38 10.69 2.11
N CYS A 25 -4.75 11.79 1.70
CA CYS A 25 -3.30 11.97 1.79
C CYS A 25 -2.93 12.91 2.94
N GLY A 26 -2.62 12.35 4.11
CA GLY A 26 -2.05 13.07 5.26
C GLY A 26 -0.55 13.33 5.11
N GLU A 27 0.09 13.98 6.09
CA GLU A 27 1.53 14.28 6.03
C GLU A 27 2.38 12.99 5.94
N SER A 28 2.09 12.04 6.82
CA SER A 28 2.84 10.79 7.02
C SER A 28 2.11 9.52 6.59
N GLU A 29 0.89 9.64 6.04
CA GLU A 29 0.11 8.48 5.60
C GLU A 29 -0.77 8.76 4.37
N ILE A 30 -1.16 7.69 3.69
CA ILE A 30 -2.11 7.66 2.59
C ILE A 30 -3.15 6.59 2.95
N THR A 31 -4.42 6.97 3.02
CA THR A 31 -5.53 6.05 3.30
C THR A 31 -6.34 5.82 2.04
N ILE A 32 -6.45 4.56 1.63
CA ILE A 32 -7.22 4.09 0.47
C ILE A 32 -8.42 3.31 0.99
N TYR A 33 -9.61 3.70 0.55
CA TYR A 33 -10.86 3.03 0.89
C TYR A 33 -11.33 2.20 -0.31
N ASP A 34 -11.47 0.90 -0.10
CA ASP A 34 -11.95 -0.08 -1.08
C ASP A 34 -12.86 -1.10 -0.37
N ASP A 35 -14.05 -0.63 0.01
CA ASP A 35 -15.04 -1.35 0.83
C ASP A 35 -15.13 -2.86 0.45
N PRO A 36 -14.90 -3.79 1.39
CA PRO A 36 -14.76 -3.60 2.85
C PRO A 36 -13.36 -3.28 3.36
N VAL A 37 -12.37 -3.16 2.47
CA VAL A 37 -10.97 -3.02 2.82
C VAL A 37 -10.57 -1.55 2.96
N THR A 38 -9.81 -1.25 4.01
CA THR A 38 -9.07 0.03 4.10
C THR A 38 -7.59 -0.26 4.17
N ILE A 39 -6.81 0.42 3.33
CA ILE A 39 -5.35 0.30 3.27
C ILE A 39 -4.75 1.62 3.74
N VAL A 40 -3.97 1.58 4.82
CA VAL A 40 -3.27 2.75 5.34
C VAL A 40 -1.78 2.57 5.11
N VAL A 41 -1.27 3.23 4.07
CA VAL A 41 0.18 3.28 3.79
C VAL A 41 0.78 4.36 4.67
N LYS A 42 1.64 3.96 5.60
CA LYS A 42 2.48 4.86 6.42
C LYS A 42 3.88 4.93 5.84
N ARG A 43 4.77 5.70 6.47
CA ARG A 43 6.18 5.83 6.04
C ARG A 43 6.99 4.53 6.22
N ASP A 44 6.67 3.76 7.25
CA ASP A 44 7.42 2.58 7.70
C ASP A 44 6.68 1.26 7.47
N ARG A 45 5.36 1.31 7.24
CA ARG A 45 4.51 0.12 7.14
C ARG A 45 3.21 0.39 6.39
N ILE A 46 2.48 -0.68 6.09
CA ILE A 46 1.17 -0.65 5.46
C ILE A 46 0.23 -1.48 6.32
N ASP A 47 -0.78 -0.81 6.86
CA ASP A 47 -1.79 -1.40 7.75
C ASP A 47 -3.03 -1.74 6.90
N PHE A 48 -3.64 -2.90 7.17
CA PHE A 48 -4.83 -3.37 6.46
C PHE A 48 -5.99 -3.59 7.42
N PHE A 49 -7.18 -3.17 6.98
CA PHE A 49 -8.41 -3.24 7.75
C PHE A 49 -9.53 -3.85 6.92
N ILE A 50 -10.48 -4.54 7.56
CA ILE A 50 -11.75 -5.00 6.98
C ILE A 50 -12.86 -4.43 7.85
N ASN A 51 -13.80 -3.67 7.28
CA ASN A 51 -14.87 -3.01 8.03
C ASN A 51 -14.35 -2.24 9.27
N GLU A 52 -13.26 -1.50 9.10
CA GLU A 52 -12.54 -0.75 10.16
C GLU A 52 -11.86 -1.61 11.25
N GLU A 53 -11.99 -2.94 11.22
CA GLU A 53 -11.23 -3.85 12.08
C GLU A 53 -9.81 -4.03 11.54
N TYR A 54 -8.80 -4.05 12.41
CA TYR A 54 -7.40 -4.18 12.01
C TYR A 54 -7.00 -5.65 11.80
N HIS A 55 -6.51 -5.99 10.61
CA HIS A 55 -6.10 -7.35 10.23
C HIS A 55 -4.58 -7.51 10.03
N GLY A 56 -3.79 -6.56 10.49
CA GLY A 56 -2.33 -6.65 10.51
C GLY A 56 -1.62 -5.65 9.61
N SER A 57 -0.30 -5.78 9.57
CA SER A 57 0.56 -4.86 8.82
C SER A 57 1.68 -5.59 8.11
N VAL A 58 2.23 -4.93 7.10
CA VAL A 58 3.44 -5.36 6.40
C VAL A 58 4.40 -4.18 6.26
N GLY A 59 5.69 -4.44 6.42
CA GLY A 59 6.72 -3.45 6.24
C GLY A 59 8.04 -4.07 5.80
N VAL A 60 9.13 -3.34 6.01
CA VAL A 60 10.48 -3.83 5.69
C VAL A 60 10.88 -4.87 6.74
N GLY A 61 10.87 -6.15 6.33
CA GLY A 61 11.33 -7.28 7.16
C GLY A 61 10.31 -7.80 8.17
N PHE A 62 9.03 -7.41 8.05
CA PHE A 62 7.96 -8.01 8.84
C PHE A 62 6.64 -8.09 8.08
N ASN A 63 5.82 -9.07 8.47
CA ASN A 63 4.47 -9.30 7.99
C ASN A 63 3.63 -9.97 9.09
N THR A 64 2.58 -9.29 9.55
CA THR A 64 1.68 -9.74 10.62
C THR A 64 0.23 -9.90 10.14
N LEU A 65 0.01 -9.99 8.83
CA LEU A 65 -1.33 -10.08 8.25
C LEU A 65 -2.03 -11.37 8.67
N SER A 66 -3.28 -11.22 9.13
CA SER A 66 -4.20 -12.33 9.32
C SER A 66 -4.39 -13.10 8.01
N ASP A 67 -4.83 -14.36 8.12
CA ASP A 67 -5.10 -15.17 6.94
C ASP A 67 -6.29 -14.61 6.12
N GLU A 68 -7.22 -13.91 6.78
CA GLU A 68 -8.43 -13.34 6.18
C GLU A 68 -8.14 -12.24 5.15
N ILE A 69 -7.12 -11.40 5.39
CA ILE A 69 -6.78 -10.29 4.49
C ILE A 69 -5.62 -10.59 3.54
N ARG A 70 -4.91 -11.71 3.75
CA ARG A 70 -3.59 -11.96 3.15
C ARG A 70 -3.57 -11.90 1.63
N GLU A 71 -4.58 -12.47 0.99
CA GLU A 71 -4.65 -12.51 -0.48
C GLU A 71 -4.96 -11.13 -1.05
N GLU A 72 -5.96 -10.45 -0.49
CA GLU A 72 -6.34 -9.09 -0.90
C GLU A 72 -5.19 -8.10 -0.68
N ALA A 73 -4.52 -8.19 0.47
CA ALA A 73 -3.32 -7.41 0.77
C ALA A 73 -2.21 -7.66 -0.25
N ARG A 74 -2.02 -8.90 -0.70
CA ARG A 74 -1.04 -9.21 -1.74
C ARG A 74 -1.40 -8.52 -3.06
N LEU A 75 -2.66 -8.59 -3.51
CA LEU A 75 -3.12 -7.95 -4.74
C LEU A 75 -2.93 -6.43 -4.69
N TRP A 76 -3.30 -5.81 -3.57
CA TRP A 76 -3.07 -4.39 -3.32
C TRP A 76 -1.60 -4.02 -3.37
N LEU A 77 -0.73 -4.79 -2.72
CA LEU A 77 0.72 -4.55 -2.75
C LEU A 77 1.30 -4.70 -4.16
N GLU A 78 0.85 -5.68 -4.95
CA GLU A 78 1.26 -5.85 -6.35
C GLU A 78 0.83 -4.66 -7.20
N GLY A 79 -0.41 -4.19 -7.04
CA GLY A 79 -0.94 -2.99 -7.71
C GLY A 79 -0.16 -1.72 -7.34
N LEU A 80 0.01 -1.48 -6.03
CA LEU A 80 0.73 -0.31 -5.52
C LEU A 80 2.20 -0.29 -5.96
N ALA A 81 2.89 -1.43 -5.88
CA ALA A 81 4.27 -1.56 -6.34
C ALA A 81 4.39 -1.44 -7.88
N GLY A 82 3.34 -1.85 -8.60
CA GLY A 82 3.26 -1.84 -10.05
C GLY A 82 3.04 -0.46 -10.68
N MET A 83 2.56 0.54 -9.92
CA MET A 83 2.24 1.86 -10.46
C MET A 83 3.44 2.62 -11.05
N LYS A 84 4.67 2.19 -10.78
CA LYS A 84 5.87 2.76 -11.44
C LYS A 84 6.04 2.36 -12.91
N PHE A 85 5.41 1.28 -13.38
CA PHE A 85 5.78 0.69 -14.68
C PHE A 85 5.34 1.48 -15.92
N LYS A 86 4.43 2.45 -15.82
CA LYS A 86 4.03 3.22 -17.02
C LYS A 86 5.04 4.28 -17.48
N ARG A 87 6.00 4.72 -16.66
CA ARG A 87 6.96 5.77 -17.08
C ARG A 87 8.39 5.31 -17.30
N TYR A 88 8.86 4.26 -16.63
CA TYR A 88 10.25 3.80 -16.83
C TYR A 88 10.46 2.94 -18.08
N ALA A 89 9.40 2.48 -18.74
CA ALA A 89 9.52 1.84 -20.05
C ALA A 89 9.67 2.85 -21.22
N VAL A 90 9.66 4.16 -20.94
CA VAL A 90 9.71 5.20 -21.99
C VAL A 90 11.01 6.01 -21.85
N ARG A 91 11.98 5.66 -22.70
CA ARG A 91 13.18 6.42 -23.11
C ARG A 91 14.37 6.47 -22.13
N ARG A 92 15.33 5.56 -22.32
CA ARG A 92 16.60 5.85 -22.99
C ARG A 92 17.37 4.58 -23.30
#